data_AF-A0A3N7H0D4-F1
#
_entry.id   AF-A0A3N7H0D4-F1
#
_cell.length_a   1.000
_cell.length_b   1.000
_cell.length_c   1.000
_cell.angle_alpha   90.00
_cell.angle_beta   90.00
_cell.angle_gamma   90.00
#
_symmetry.space_group_name_H-M   'P 1'
#
loop_
_entity.id
_entity.type
_entity.pdbx_description
1 polymer ?
#
loop_
_entity_poly.entity_id
_entity_poly.type
_entity_poly.pdbx_seq_one_letter_code
_entity_poly.pdbx_strand_id
1 'polypeptide(L)'
;MKIIRKYWISAFWVGLITLIFFHPVNAQTTVTLEESDTRNLIFTASIGKKAMMPVTFCLNVDKMSSGHRDWYSVSGWFQIKGDGEPRFPLAGIKTSELLTLYYFNNEALADTLLNFRYDDNEQYGFNEMMVRYHYMAGFVEKMTFKDVYGEVGTDSVNGRGIRGEWTDGKMRLPINVYRSDLEILRHNSQLKIHHNDSDFYIDLYALNFPLFYPGEHAVEGYAVVGDTLRVVLSYQRASKAYALGACGAGEEEGFLRLAIDGKNGHLDISEG
;
A
#
# COMPACT_ATOMS: atom_id res chain seq x y z
N MET A 1 -84.46 5.19 11.63
CA MET A 1 -83.50 5.23 10.50
C MET A 1 -82.12 5.61 11.04
N LYS A 2 -81.19 4.64 11.08
CA LYS A 2 -79.82 4.75 11.61
C LYS A 2 -78.84 4.62 10.45
N ILE A 3 -78.29 5.73 9.93
CA ILE A 3 -77.23 5.72 8.91
C ILE A 3 -76.25 6.86 9.21
N ILE A 4 -75.53 6.81 10.34
CA ILE A 4 -74.44 7.78 10.59
C ILE A 4 -73.16 7.11 11.15
N ARG A 5 -73.21 5.87 11.68
CA ARG A 5 -72.07 5.27 12.39
C ARG A 5 -71.02 4.51 11.55
N LYS A 6 -71.21 4.33 10.24
CA LYS A 6 -70.33 3.45 9.43
C LYS A 6 -69.12 4.14 8.78
N TYR A 7 -69.13 5.47 8.63
CA TYR A 7 -68.06 6.20 7.93
C TYR A 7 -66.90 6.67 8.83
N TRP A 8 -67.08 6.67 10.15
CA TRP A 8 -66.04 7.09 11.08
C TRP A 8 -64.97 6.02 11.34
N ILE A 9 -65.35 4.74 11.27
CA ILE A 9 -64.43 3.63 11.54
C ILE A 9 -63.49 3.43 10.34
N SER A 10 -63.96 3.57 9.11
CA SER A 10 -63.12 3.44 7.90
C SER A 10 -62.09 4.56 7.75
N ALA A 11 -62.41 5.80 8.15
CA ALA A 11 -61.44 6.90 8.11
C ALA A 11 -60.29 6.72 9.12
N PHE A 12 -60.57 6.10 10.27
CA PHE A 12 -59.57 5.84 11.31
C PHE A 12 -58.56 4.76 10.88
N TRP A 13 -59.00 3.72 10.15
CA TRP A 13 -58.11 2.68 9.64
C TRP A 13 -57.24 3.14 8.45
N VAL A 14 -57.76 4.02 7.58
CA VAL A 14 -56.97 4.58 6.48
C VAL A 14 -55.88 5.52 7.00
N GLY A 15 -56.15 6.32 8.05
CA GLY A 15 -55.15 7.17 8.69
C GLY A 15 -54.07 6.42 9.46
N LEU A 16 -54.39 5.24 10.02
CA LEU A 16 -53.40 4.39 10.70
C LEU A 16 -52.48 3.68 9.70
N ILE A 17 -53.01 3.26 8.55
CA ILE A 17 -52.23 2.60 7.49
C ILE A 17 -51.26 3.59 6.82
N THR A 18 -51.63 4.86 6.61
CA THR A 18 -50.70 5.86 6.08
C THR A 18 -49.59 6.25 7.08
N LEU A 19 -49.78 6.04 8.38
CA LEU A 19 -48.76 6.31 9.41
C LEU A 19 -47.66 5.23 9.50
N ILE A 20 -47.93 4.02 9.02
CA ILE A 20 -46.96 2.91 9.03
C ILE A 20 -46.01 2.96 7.81
N PHE A 21 -46.37 3.67 6.75
CA PHE A 21 -45.54 3.80 5.53
C PHE A 21 -44.57 4.99 5.55
N PHE A 22 -44.58 5.83 6.59
CA PHE A 22 -43.56 6.85 6.83
C PHE A 22 -42.70 6.45 8.03
N HIS A 23 -42.14 5.25 8.03
CA HIS A 23 -40.85 5.11 8.69
C HIS A 23 -39.87 5.90 7.82
N PRO A 24 -39.25 6.98 8.33
CA PRO A 24 -38.10 7.52 7.65
C PRO A 24 -37.14 6.33 7.52
N VAL A 25 -36.86 5.92 6.29
CA VAL A 25 -35.67 5.13 6.00
C VAL A 25 -34.55 6.08 6.40
N ASN A 26 -34.15 6.03 7.68
CA ASN A 26 -33.02 6.78 8.14
C ASN A 26 -31.86 6.33 7.26
N ALA A 27 -31.27 7.28 6.54
CA ALA A 27 -30.03 7.07 5.82
C ALA A 27 -29.07 6.34 6.75
N GLN A 28 -28.84 5.05 6.50
CA GLN A 28 -28.01 4.25 7.38
C GLN A 28 -26.56 4.50 7.00
N THR A 29 -25.99 5.56 7.57
CA THR A 29 -24.55 5.78 7.43
C THR A 29 -23.81 4.75 8.27
N THR A 30 -22.89 4.01 7.67
CA THR A 30 -21.93 3.19 8.41
C THR A 30 -20.53 3.55 7.99
N VAL A 31 -19.60 3.49 8.95
CA VAL A 31 -18.19 3.78 8.72
C VAL A 31 -17.37 2.62 9.24
N THR A 32 -16.53 2.06 8.38
CA THR A 32 -15.64 0.94 8.71
C THR A 32 -14.25 1.20 8.17
N LEU A 33 -13.24 0.60 8.79
CA LEU A 33 -11.90 0.55 8.23
C LEU A 33 -11.72 -0.75 7.45
N GLU A 34 -11.29 -0.63 6.20
CA GLU A 34 -10.86 -1.77 5.39
C GLU A 34 -9.35 -1.71 5.20
N GLU A 35 -8.65 -2.70 5.75
CA GLU A 35 -7.21 -2.87 5.56
C GLU A 35 -6.94 -3.96 4.54
N SER A 36 -6.00 -3.69 3.63
CA SER A 36 -5.58 -4.67 2.63
C SER A 36 -4.12 -4.48 2.24
N ASP A 37 -3.46 -5.59 1.91
CA ASP A 37 -2.11 -5.57 1.36
C ASP A 37 -2.16 -5.78 -0.15
N THR A 38 -1.50 -4.90 -0.92
CA THR A 38 -1.06 -5.29 -2.26
C THR A 38 0.36 -5.83 -2.17
N ARG A 39 0.60 -6.94 -2.85
CA ARG A 39 1.86 -7.70 -2.80
C ARG A 39 2.52 -7.82 -4.16
N ASN A 40 2.16 -6.94 -5.08
CA ASN A 40 2.60 -6.98 -6.46
C ASN A 40 2.92 -5.58 -6.99
N LEU A 41 3.86 -5.55 -7.94
CA LEU A 41 4.32 -4.32 -8.56
C LEU A 41 4.58 -4.52 -10.03
N ILE A 42 3.91 -3.73 -10.87
CA ILE A 42 4.25 -3.61 -12.29
C ILE A 42 4.82 -2.22 -12.52
N PHE A 43 5.96 -2.14 -13.21
CA PHE A 43 6.54 -0.86 -13.60
C PHE A 43 7.36 -0.96 -14.88
N THR A 44 7.62 0.21 -15.46
CA THR A 44 8.45 0.32 -16.66
C THR A 44 9.73 1.11 -16.37
N ALA A 45 10.78 0.76 -17.08
CA ALA A 45 12.08 1.43 -17.00
C ALA A 45 12.78 1.36 -18.37
N SER A 46 14.00 1.90 -18.43
CA SER A 46 14.92 1.65 -19.56
C SER A 46 16.32 1.32 -19.08
N ILE A 47 16.94 0.31 -19.68
CA ILE A 47 18.35 -0.04 -19.44
C ILE A 47 19.23 0.69 -20.45
N GLY A 48 20.31 1.31 -19.98
CA GLY A 48 21.22 2.15 -20.78
C GLY A 48 20.82 3.62 -20.82
N LYS A 49 21.31 4.36 -21.82
CA LYS A 49 20.91 5.77 -22.02
C LYS A 49 19.40 5.86 -22.27
N LYS A 50 18.78 6.99 -21.89
CA LYS A 50 17.30 7.20 -21.87
C LYS A 50 16.64 6.57 -23.12
N ALA A 51 15.75 5.61 -22.88
CA ALA A 51 14.98 4.83 -23.88
C ALA A 51 15.75 3.83 -24.78
N MET A 52 17.00 3.45 -24.47
CA MET A 52 17.76 2.49 -25.30
C MET A 52 17.17 1.07 -25.29
N MET A 53 16.85 0.55 -24.11
CA MET A 53 16.23 -0.77 -23.95
C MET A 53 15.04 -0.64 -22.99
N PRO A 54 13.84 -0.33 -23.50
CA PRO A 54 12.65 -0.23 -22.67
C PRO A 54 12.31 -1.61 -22.08
N VAL A 55 12.01 -1.64 -20.79
CA VAL A 55 11.72 -2.87 -20.04
C VAL A 55 10.48 -2.70 -19.17
N THR A 56 9.74 -3.78 -19.00
CA THR A 56 8.63 -3.90 -18.05
C THR A 56 9.01 -4.95 -17.01
N PHE A 57 8.77 -4.64 -15.74
CA PHE A 57 8.93 -5.56 -14.63
C PHE A 57 7.55 -5.89 -14.06
N CYS A 58 7.36 -7.13 -13.64
CA CYS A 58 6.23 -7.58 -12.84
C CYS A 58 6.80 -8.38 -11.67
N LEU A 59 6.64 -7.85 -10.47
CA LEU A 59 7.22 -8.38 -9.25
C LEU A 59 6.12 -8.72 -8.26
N ASN A 60 6.34 -9.73 -7.44
CA ASN A 60 5.48 -10.11 -6.32
C ASN A 60 6.33 -10.33 -5.07
N VAL A 61 5.75 -10.02 -3.92
CA VAL A 61 6.28 -10.51 -2.64
C VAL A 61 6.09 -12.01 -2.60
N ASP A 62 7.19 -12.74 -2.47
CA ASP A 62 7.18 -14.20 -2.43
C ASP A 62 7.11 -14.69 -0.98
N LYS A 63 8.09 -14.30 -0.16
CA LYS A 63 8.16 -14.66 1.26
C LYS A 63 8.66 -13.51 2.12
N MET A 64 7.96 -13.23 3.21
CA MET A 64 8.38 -12.24 4.22
C MET A 64 9.52 -12.77 5.07
N SER A 65 10.43 -11.89 5.50
CA SER A 65 11.39 -12.20 6.55
C SER A 65 10.67 -12.35 7.89
N SER A 66 11.08 -13.34 8.69
CA SER A 66 10.60 -13.51 10.07
C SER A 66 11.20 -12.50 11.06
N GLY A 67 12.29 -11.81 10.68
CA GLY A 67 13.00 -10.89 11.57
C GLY A 67 12.73 -9.40 11.31
N HIS A 68 12.33 -9.02 10.09
CA HIS A 68 12.16 -7.62 9.69
C HIS A 68 10.99 -7.45 8.72
N ARG A 69 10.02 -6.59 9.09
CA ARG A 69 8.79 -6.33 8.33
C ARG A 69 9.05 -5.84 6.90
N ASP A 70 10.12 -5.10 6.68
CA ASP A 70 10.41 -4.48 5.38
C ASP A 70 11.30 -5.34 4.48
N TRP A 71 11.68 -6.54 4.93
CA TRP A 71 12.62 -7.40 4.23
C TRP A 71 11.89 -8.64 3.73
N TYR A 72 11.99 -8.94 2.44
CA TYR A 72 11.25 -10.03 1.82
C TYR A 72 11.89 -10.48 0.49
N SER A 73 11.66 -11.74 0.12
CA SER A 73 12.01 -12.24 -1.20
C SER A 73 10.99 -11.79 -2.24
N VAL A 74 11.48 -11.63 -3.46
CA VAL A 74 10.73 -11.12 -4.60
C VAL A 74 10.81 -12.13 -5.72
N SER A 75 9.66 -12.55 -6.24
CA SER A 75 9.55 -13.34 -7.46
C SER A 75 8.91 -12.51 -8.56
N GLY A 76 9.12 -12.88 -9.82
CA GLY A 76 8.52 -12.15 -10.92
C GLY A 76 9.17 -12.39 -12.26
N TRP A 77 9.07 -11.39 -13.13
CA TRP A 77 9.74 -11.40 -14.43
C TRP A 77 10.05 -9.98 -14.90
N PHE A 78 11.00 -9.89 -15.83
CA PHE A 78 11.12 -8.72 -16.69
C PHE A 78 10.98 -9.11 -18.15
N GLN A 79 10.57 -8.14 -18.96
CA GLN A 79 10.38 -8.28 -20.39
C GLN A 79 10.89 -7.02 -21.06
N ILE A 80 11.74 -7.17 -22.06
CA ILE A 80 12.14 -6.06 -22.93
C ILE A 80 10.94 -5.74 -23.83
N LYS A 81 10.53 -4.46 -23.91
CA LYS A 81 9.34 -4.07 -24.68
C LYS A 81 9.55 -4.37 -26.17
N GLY A 82 8.77 -5.33 -26.67
CA GLY A 82 8.60 -5.73 -28.07
C GLY A 82 7.49 -6.79 -28.13
N ASP A 83 6.68 -6.79 -29.19
CA ASP A 83 5.62 -7.80 -29.34
C ASP A 83 6.24 -9.20 -29.46
N GLY A 84 5.80 -10.13 -28.60
CA GLY A 84 6.24 -11.53 -28.62
C GLY A 84 7.56 -11.83 -27.91
N GLU A 85 8.20 -10.85 -27.27
CA GLU A 85 9.45 -11.05 -26.54
C GLU A 85 9.27 -11.96 -25.30
N PRO A 86 10.23 -12.84 -24.99
CA PRO A 86 10.13 -13.73 -23.84
C PRO A 86 10.15 -12.96 -22.51
N ARG A 87 9.47 -13.53 -21.51
CA ARG A 87 9.56 -13.09 -20.12
C ARG A 87 10.69 -13.85 -19.44
N PHE A 88 11.61 -13.13 -18.82
CA PHE A 88 12.72 -13.70 -18.09
C PHE A 88 12.38 -13.75 -16.60
N PRO A 89 12.42 -14.93 -15.96
CA PRO A 89 12.07 -15.06 -14.55
C PRO A 89 13.07 -14.32 -13.68
N LEU A 90 12.56 -13.69 -12.63
CA LEU A 90 13.34 -12.98 -11.64
C LEU A 90 13.13 -13.59 -10.26
N ALA A 91 14.23 -13.73 -9.53
CA ALA A 91 14.28 -13.97 -8.10
C ALA A 91 15.11 -12.88 -7.44
N GLY A 92 14.69 -12.38 -6.29
CA GLY A 92 15.31 -11.22 -5.69
C GLY A 92 14.99 -11.05 -4.23
N ILE A 93 15.50 -9.95 -3.69
CA ILE A 93 15.35 -9.60 -2.30
C ILE A 93 15.18 -8.08 -2.16
N LYS A 94 14.23 -7.67 -1.33
CA LYS A 94 14.05 -6.29 -0.88
C LYS A 94 14.53 -6.18 0.55
N THR A 95 15.35 -5.17 0.81
CA THR A 95 15.61 -4.61 2.15
C THR A 95 15.02 -3.20 2.23
N SER A 96 15.15 -2.52 3.37
CA SER A 96 14.72 -1.13 3.53
C SER A 96 15.31 -0.20 2.46
N GLU A 97 16.58 -0.40 2.08
CA GLU A 97 17.28 0.52 1.16
C GLU A 97 17.45 0.00 -0.26
N LEU A 98 17.42 -1.32 -0.48
CA LEU A 98 17.89 -1.93 -1.72
C LEU A 98 16.94 -3.02 -2.19
N LEU A 99 16.50 -2.92 -3.45
CA LEU A 99 15.93 -4.03 -4.19
C LEU A 99 17.02 -4.63 -5.07
N THR A 100 17.25 -5.93 -4.99
CA THR A 100 18.12 -6.67 -5.93
C THR A 100 17.36 -7.80 -6.57
N LEU A 101 17.40 -7.86 -7.89
CA LEU A 101 16.75 -8.86 -8.72
C LEU A 101 17.81 -9.60 -9.53
N TYR A 102 17.59 -10.88 -9.73
CA TYR A 102 18.48 -11.75 -10.49
C TYR A 102 17.67 -12.58 -11.47
N TYR A 103 18.24 -12.76 -12.65
CA TYR A 103 17.87 -13.84 -13.56
C TYR A 103 18.97 -14.90 -13.52
N PHE A 104 18.60 -16.15 -13.21
CA PHE A 104 19.50 -17.30 -13.21
C PHE A 104 19.11 -18.30 -14.30
N ASN A 105 20.10 -18.99 -14.86
CA ASN A 105 19.85 -20.23 -15.62
C ASN A 105 19.66 -21.44 -14.70
N ASN A 106 20.16 -21.36 -13.46
CA ASN A 106 20.06 -22.43 -12.47
C ASN A 106 18.91 -22.13 -11.50
N GLU A 107 17.83 -22.90 -11.59
CA GLU A 107 16.65 -22.77 -10.73
C GLU A 107 16.98 -22.91 -9.24
N ALA A 108 17.97 -23.74 -8.87
CA ALA A 108 18.36 -23.90 -7.46
C ALA A 108 18.91 -22.60 -6.84
N LEU A 109 19.53 -21.73 -7.64
CA LEU A 109 19.98 -20.41 -7.18
C LEU A 109 18.80 -19.46 -6.97
N ALA A 110 17.81 -19.49 -7.87
CA ALA A 110 16.59 -18.73 -7.70
C ALA A 110 15.83 -19.19 -6.44
N ASP A 111 15.69 -20.50 -6.25
CA ASP A 111 15.04 -21.10 -5.08
C ASP A 111 15.75 -20.74 -3.77
N THR A 112 17.08 -20.58 -3.79
CA THR A 112 17.86 -20.14 -2.63
C THR A 112 17.45 -18.73 -2.17
N LEU A 113 17.12 -17.83 -3.10
CA LEU A 113 16.60 -16.49 -2.78
C LEU A 113 15.15 -16.51 -2.35
N LEU A 114 14.30 -17.25 -3.07
CA LEU A 114 12.86 -17.25 -2.82
C LEU A 114 12.53 -17.93 -1.49
N ASN A 115 13.20 -19.05 -1.21
CA ASN A 115 13.02 -19.86 -0.01
C ASN A 115 14.11 -19.60 1.04
N PHE A 116 14.63 -18.37 1.15
CA PHE A 116 15.64 -18.05 2.15
C PHE A 116 15.23 -18.60 3.53
N ARG A 117 16.10 -19.42 4.11
CA ARG A 117 15.87 -20.13 5.37
C ARG A 117 16.47 -19.30 6.49
N TYR A 118 15.61 -18.66 7.27
CA TYR A 118 16.01 -17.95 8.48
C TYR A 118 16.66 -18.88 9.52
N ASP A 119 16.42 -20.18 9.41
CA ASP A 119 16.87 -21.18 10.37
C ASP A 119 18.36 -21.54 10.25
N ASP A 120 19.08 -21.04 9.23
CA ASP A 120 20.54 -21.17 9.13
C ASP A 120 21.30 -20.13 9.99
N ASN A 121 20.60 -19.42 10.89
CA ASN A 121 21.19 -18.50 11.87
C ASN A 121 22.26 -19.14 12.79
N GLU A 122 22.35 -20.47 12.81
CA GLU A 122 23.46 -21.19 13.47
C GLU A 122 24.81 -20.95 12.77
N GLN A 123 24.81 -20.59 11.48
CA GLN A 123 26.03 -20.43 10.67
C GLN A 123 26.37 -18.97 10.33
N TYR A 124 25.37 -18.09 10.18
CA TYR A 124 25.57 -16.68 9.84
C TYR A 124 24.55 -15.79 10.54
N GLY A 125 24.95 -14.57 10.92
CA GLY A 125 24.01 -13.58 11.43
C GLY A 125 23.02 -13.13 10.34
N PHE A 126 21.81 -12.71 10.74
CA PHE A 126 20.77 -12.25 9.81
C PHE A 126 21.25 -11.17 8.81
N ASN A 127 22.00 -10.17 9.29
CA ASN A 127 22.57 -9.13 8.44
C ASN A 127 23.57 -9.69 7.41
N GLU A 128 24.36 -10.69 7.79
CA GLU A 128 25.33 -11.34 6.90
C GLU A 128 24.64 -12.14 5.81
N MET A 129 23.54 -12.84 6.15
CA MET A 129 22.71 -13.53 5.17
C MET A 129 22.13 -12.55 4.14
N MET A 130 21.63 -11.41 4.60
CA MET A 130 20.98 -10.44 3.74
C MET A 130 21.99 -9.72 2.82
N VAL A 131 23.20 -9.46 3.32
CA VAL A 131 24.33 -9.07 2.47
C VAL A 131 24.62 -10.14 1.42
N ARG A 132 24.71 -11.42 1.80
CA ARG A 132 24.98 -12.52 0.85
C ARG A 132 23.96 -12.58 -0.28
N TYR A 133 22.68 -12.42 0.02
CA TYR A 133 21.62 -12.42 -1.00
C TYR A 133 21.75 -11.25 -1.98
N HIS A 134 22.33 -10.11 -1.59
CA HIS A 134 22.63 -9.00 -2.50
C HIS A 134 23.89 -9.21 -3.36
N TYR A 135 24.71 -10.23 -3.08
CA TYR A 135 25.97 -10.50 -3.78
C TYR A 135 26.08 -11.93 -4.31
N MET A 136 24.96 -12.58 -4.62
CA MET A 136 24.98 -13.91 -5.23
C MET A 136 25.70 -13.94 -6.58
N ALA A 137 26.44 -15.02 -6.81
CA ALA A 137 27.12 -15.31 -8.07
C ALA A 137 26.29 -16.27 -8.95
N GLY A 138 26.74 -16.51 -10.19
CA GLY A 138 26.08 -17.45 -11.11
C GLY A 138 24.82 -16.92 -11.80
N PHE A 139 24.54 -15.62 -11.67
CA PHE A 139 23.46 -14.95 -12.39
C PHE A 139 23.80 -14.77 -13.87
N VAL A 140 22.76 -14.73 -14.69
CA VAL A 140 22.82 -14.29 -16.09
C VAL A 140 22.69 -12.78 -16.14
N GLU A 141 21.70 -12.23 -15.42
CA GLU A 141 21.52 -10.80 -15.27
C GLU A 141 21.22 -10.46 -13.81
N LYS A 142 21.67 -9.27 -13.40
CA LYS A 142 21.41 -8.69 -12.08
C LYS A 142 20.93 -7.26 -12.26
N MET A 143 19.86 -6.91 -11.57
CA MET A 143 19.39 -5.54 -11.43
C MET A 143 19.39 -5.11 -9.97
N THR A 144 19.83 -3.90 -9.70
CA THR A 144 19.77 -3.29 -8.36
C THR A 144 19.06 -1.96 -8.44
N PHE A 145 18.26 -1.64 -7.42
CA PHE A 145 17.53 -0.38 -7.32
C PHE A 145 17.66 0.16 -5.89
N LYS A 146 18.17 1.38 -5.78
CA LYS A 146 18.37 2.06 -4.51
C LYS A 146 17.61 3.38 -4.48
N ASP A 147 16.92 3.63 -3.38
CA ASP A 147 16.33 4.94 -3.10
C ASP A 147 17.44 5.95 -2.86
N VAL A 148 17.34 7.10 -3.51
CA VAL A 148 18.35 8.15 -3.50
C VAL A 148 17.70 9.47 -3.15
N TYR A 149 18.32 10.16 -2.19
CA TYR A 149 17.94 11.50 -1.75
C TYR A 149 18.89 12.51 -2.41
N GLY A 150 18.35 13.52 -3.09
CA GLY A 150 19.09 14.48 -3.91
C GLY A 150 18.97 14.22 -5.42
N GLU A 151 19.46 15.16 -6.24
CA GLU A 151 19.30 15.18 -7.71
C GLU A 151 19.70 13.84 -8.36
N VAL A 152 18.69 13.04 -8.69
CA VAL A 152 18.82 11.89 -9.59
C VAL A 152 17.92 12.12 -10.78
N GLY A 153 18.54 12.64 -11.84
CA GLY A 153 17.88 12.91 -13.11
C GLY A 153 16.91 14.08 -13.04
N THR A 154 16.82 14.82 -14.13
CA THR A 154 15.98 16.02 -14.32
C THR A 154 14.47 15.80 -14.16
N ASP A 155 14.04 14.61 -13.75
CA ASP A 155 12.64 14.18 -13.70
C ASP A 155 12.19 13.77 -12.27
N SER A 156 13.01 14.02 -11.22
CA SER A 156 12.61 13.77 -9.83
C SER A 156 11.85 14.95 -9.23
N VAL A 157 10.51 14.89 -9.30
CA VAL A 157 9.65 15.81 -8.55
C VAL A 157 9.83 15.50 -7.06
N ASN A 158 10.47 16.41 -6.31
CA ASN A 158 10.72 16.41 -4.85
C ASN A 158 12.05 15.82 -4.33
N GLY A 159 13.09 15.65 -5.17
CA GLY A 159 14.44 15.31 -4.69
C GLY A 159 14.57 13.91 -4.07
N ARG A 160 13.60 13.02 -4.33
CA ARG A 160 13.73 11.57 -4.17
C ARG A 160 13.62 10.92 -5.54
N GLY A 161 14.48 9.95 -5.81
CA GLY A 161 14.43 9.15 -7.02
C GLY A 161 14.90 7.73 -6.77
N ILE A 162 14.89 6.93 -7.82
CA ILE A 162 15.42 5.56 -7.80
C ILE A 162 16.61 5.51 -8.74
N ARG A 163 17.77 5.11 -8.21
CA ARG A 163 18.93 4.79 -9.02
C ARG A 163 18.95 3.29 -9.26
N GLY A 164 18.81 2.89 -10.52
CA GLY A 164 18.94 1.50 -10.92
C GLY A 164 20.26 1.21 -11.67
N GLU A 165 20.77 -0.01 -11.52
CA GLU A 165 21.91 -0.54 -12.28
C GLU A 165 21.61 -1.97 -12.73
N TRP A 166 21.91 -2.25 -14.00
CA TRP A 166 21.84 -3.57 -14.63
C TRP A 166 23.25 -4.08 -14.93
N THR A 167 23.47 -5.39 -14.80
CA THR A 167 24.71 -6.05 -15.22
C THR A 167 24.50 -7.51 -15.63
N ASP A 168 25.25 -7.96 -16.64
CA ASP A 168 25.40 -9.36 -17.04
C ASP A 168 26.70 -10.00 -16.51
N GLY A 169 27.38 -9.32 -15.58
CA GLY A 169 28.68 -9.70 -15.04
C GLY A 169 29.88 -9.22 -15.85
N LYS A 170 29.69 -8.78 -17.11
CA LYS A 170 30.75 -8.22 -17.98
C LYS A 170 30.57 -6.73 -18.21
N MET A 171 29.34 -6.29 -18.40
CA MET A 171 28.93 -4.92 -18.68
C MET A 171 28.02 -4.41 -17.56
N ARG A 172 28.04 -3.10 -17.33
CA ARG A 172 27.13 -2.42 -16.41
C ARG A 172 26.46 -1.26 -17.12
N LEU A 173 25.14 -1.13 -16.96
CA LEU A 173 24.34 -0.07 -17.55
C LEU A 173 23.41 0.54 -16.50
N PRO A 174 23.14 1.86 -16.55
CA PRO A 174 22.14 2.46 -15.67
C PRO A 174 20.74 1.97 -16.04
N ILE A 175 19.84 1.91 -15.07
CA ILE A 175 18.40 1.71 -15.29
C ILE A 175 17.67 3.00 -14.89
N ASN A 176 16.94 3.59 -15.84
CA ASN A 176 16.09 4.75 -15.61
C ASN A 176 14.67 4.27 -15.32
N VAL A 177 14.21 4.47 -14.09
CA VAL A 177 12.89 4.02 -13.62
C VAL A 177 11.88 5.17 -13.77
N TYR A 178 10.72 4.90 -14.37
CA TYR A 178 9.70 5.91 -14.63
C TYR A 178 8.63 5.97 -13.52
N ARG A 179 9.08 6.03 -12.26
CA ARG A 179 8.24 6.15 -11.05
C ARG A 179 9.08 6.63 -9.86
N SER A 180 8.41 7.03 -8.78
CA SER A 180 9.01 7.65 -7.59
C SER A 180 9.41 6.69 -6.46
N ASP A 181 8.76 5.52 -6.36
CA ASP A 181 9.00 4.50 -5.33
C ASP A 181 9.05 3.10 -5.97
N LEU A 182 9.61 2.08 -5.31
CA LEU A 182 9.51 0.66 -5.72
C LEU A 182 8.93 -0.20 -4.61
N GLU A 183 7.93 0.32 -3.91
CA GLU A 183 7.25 -0.40 -2.83
C GLU A 183 6.36 -1.50 -3.44
N ILE A 184 6.74 -2.77 -3.22
CA ILE A 184 6.03 -3.96 -3.76
C ILE A 184 4.95 -4.41 -2.77
N LEU A 185 5.27 -4.36 -1.47
CA LEU A 185 4.30 -4.55 -0.40
C LEU A 185 3.73 -3.19 -0.02
N ARG A 186 2.47 -2.91 -0.34
CA ARG A 186 1.79 -1.69 0.13
C ARG A 186 0.67 -2.07 1.07
N HIS A 187 0.72 -1.53 2.27
CA HIS A 187 -0.39 -1.55 3.20
C HIS A 187 -1.37 -0.44 2.77
N ASN A 188 -2.60 -0.82 2.49
CA ASN A 188 -3.69 0.11 2.18
C ASN A 188 -4.63 0.11 3.39
N SER A 189 -4.99 1.31 3.84
CA SER A 189 -5.96 1.51 4.91
C SER A 189 -7.00 2.50 4.39
N GLN A 190 -8.19 1.99 4.14
CA GLN A 190 -9.27 2.74 3.52
C GLN A 190 -10.42 2.91 4.51
N LEU A 191 -10.80 4.16 4.74
CA LEU A 191 -12.04 4.46 5.44
C LEU A 191 -13.20 4.30 4.45
N LYS A 192 -14.01 3.27 4.68
CA LYS A 192 -15.22 3.01 3.90
C LYS A 192 -16.41 3.65 4.59
N ILE A 193 -17.14 4.46 3.84
CA ILE A 193 -18.34 5.15 4.29
C ILE A 193 -19.48 4.68 3.41
N HIS A 194 -20.39 3.92 3.98
CA HIS A 194 -21.64 3.58 3.31
C HIS A 194 -22.68 4.65 3.67
N HIS A 195 -23.33 5.26 2.68
CA HIS A 195 -24.41 6.22 2.88
C HIS A 195 -25.42 6.12 1.75
N ASN A 196 -26.69 5.87 2.07
CA ASN A 196 -27.81 5.84 1.10
C ASN A 196 -27.48 5.00 -0.15
N ASP A 197 -27.12 3.73 0.06
CA ASP A 197 -26.79 2.74 -0.98
C ASP A 197 -25.51 3.03 -1.79
N SER A 198 -24.71 4.03 -1.39
CA SER A 198 -23.44 4.37 -2.02
C SER A 198 -22.28 4.17 -1.07
N ASP A 199 -21.18 3.60 -1.58
CA ASP A 199 -19.92 3.47 -0.85
C ASP A 199 -18.94 4.56 -1.31
N PHE A 200 -18.32 5.21 -0.33
CA PHE A 200 -17.23 6.16 -0.53
C PHE A 200 -15.98 5.63 0.19
N TYR A 201 -14.82 5.78 -0.44
CA TYR A 201 -13.55 5.27 0.07
C TYR A 201 -12.56 6.43 0.20
N ILE A 202 -11.95 6.53 1.37
CA ILE A 202 -10.89 7.49 1.65
C ILE A 202 -9.63 6.71 1.99
N ASP A 203 -8.61 6.83 1.13
CA ASP A 203 -7.29 6.26 1.39
C ASP A 203 -6.58 7.12 2.45
N LEU A 204 -6.38 6.56 3.65
CA LEU A 204 -5.75 7.25 4.78
C LEU A 204 -4.26 7.53 4.52
N TYR A 205 -3.57 6.67 3.76
CA TYR A 205 -2.17 6.89 3.40
C TYR A 205 -2.01 8.00 2.36
N ALA A 206 -2.98 8.15 1.45
CA ALA A 206 -3.00 9.23 0.47
C ALA A 206 -3.13 10.63 1.11
N LEU A 207 -3.64 10.70 2.35
CA LEU A 207 -3.75 11.96 3.09
C LEU A 207 -2.39 12.53 3.51
N ASN A 208 -1.31 11.74 3.39
CA ASN A 208 0.08 12.14 3.64
C ASN A 208 0.30 12.85 4.99
N PHE A 209 -0.54 12.56 6.00
CA PHE A 209 -0.29 13.05 7.35
C PHE A 209 0.79 12.18 7.99
N PRO A 210 1.70 12.79 8.78
CA PRO A 210 2.73 12.06 9.48
C PRO A 210 2.19 10.87 10.29
N LEU A 211 0.94 10.94 10.76
CA LEU A 211 0.29 9.95 11.63
C LEU A 211 -0.25 8.71 10.90
N PHE A 212 -0.45 8.77 9.58
CA PHE A 212 -1.00 7.64 8.84
C PHE A 212 0.08 6.66 8.35
N TYR A 213 1.39 6.97 8.49
CA TYR A 213 2.47 6.14 7.91
C TYR A 213 3.56 5.75 8.93
N PRO A 214 3.94 4.46 8.99
CA PRO A 214 3.07 3.30 9.13
C PRO A 214 2.59 3.17 10.60
N GLY A 215 1.30 2.88 10.78
CA GLY A 215 0.67 2.69 12.08
C GLY A 215 -0.62 1.87 11.94
N GLU A 216 -1.11 1.31 13.06
CA GLU A 216 -2.42 0.67 13.14
C GLU A 216 -3.49 1.74 13.35
N HIS A 217 -4.65 1.59 12.72
CA HIS A 217 -5.79 2.50 12.85
C HIS A 217 -7.05 1.72 13.20
N ALA A 218 -7.96 2.32 13.96
CA ALA A 218 -9.30 1.77 14.16
C ALA A 218 -10.36 2.88 14.20
N VAL A 219 -11.58 2.56 13.75
CA VAL A 219 -12.72 3.47 13.88
C VAL A 219 -13.31 3.33 15.28
N GLU A 220 -13.13 4.35 16.10
CA GLU A 220 -13.64 4.39 17.49
C GLU A 220 -15.09 4.87 17.55
N GLY A 221 -15.49 5.69 16.58
CA GLY A 221 -16.86 6.16 16.47
C GLY A 221 -17.05 7.14 15.34
N TYR A 222 -18.30 7.36 14.97
CA TYR A 222 -18.67 8.36 13.98
C TYR A 222 -20.03 8.98 14.30
N ALA A 223 -20.25 10.18 13.79
CA ALA A 223 -21.52 10.90 13.91
C ALA A 223 -21.76 11.74 12.66
N VAL A 224 -23.01 11.73 12.17
CA VAL A 224 -23.45 12.64 11.11
C VAL A 224 -24.08 13.87 11.77
N VAL A 225 -23.52 15.06 11.52
CA VAL A 225 -23.97 16.33 12.09
C VAL A 225 -24.27 17.29 10.93
N GLY A 226 -25.55 17.45 10.61
CA GLY A 226 -25.96 18.17 9.40
C GLY A 226 -25.44 17.44 8.16
N ASP A 227 -24.75 18.16 7.28
CA ASP A 227 -24.12 17.60 6.08
C ASP A 227 -22.72 17.02 6.33
N THR A 228 -22.21 17.01 7.57
CA THR A 228 -20.83 16.58 7.86
C THR A 228 -20.80 15.25 8.58
N LEU A 229 -20.06 14.29 8.04
CA LEU A 229 -19.66 13.08 8.76
C LEU A 229 -18.41 13.36 9.58
N ARG A 230 -18.47 13.11 10.89
CA ARG A 230 -17.33 13.17 11.80
C ARG A 230 -16.93 11.76 12.17
N VAL A 231 -15.66 11.42 12.01
CA VAL A 231 -15.10 10.11 12.33
C VAL A 231 -13.97 10.29 13.32
N VAL A 232 -13.95 9.50 14.38
CA VAL A 232 -12.84 9.39 15.31
C VAL A 232 -12.08 8.11 14.98
N LEU A 233 -10.80 8.26 14.64
CA LEU A 233 -9.86 7.17 14.45
C LEU A 233 -8.91 7.12 15.63
N SER A 234 -8.68 5.95 16.22
CA SER A 234 -7.47 5.73 17.02
C SER A 234 -6.30 5.43 16.09
N TYR A 235 -5.09 5.75 16.54
CA TYR A 235 -3.85 5.34 15.87
C TYR A 235 -2.82 4.86 16.89
N GLN A 236 -1.97 3.94 16.46
CA GLN A 236 -0.82 3.44 17.21
C GLN A 236 0.34 3.21 16.24
N ARG A 237 1.54 3.72 16.56
CA ARG A 237 2.72 3.56 15.69
C ARG A 237 4.02 3.54 16.47
N ALA A 238 5.07 2.98 15.86
CA ALA A 238 6.42 3.19 16.34
C ALA A 238 6.79 4.68 16.25
N SER A 239 7.33 5.24 17.34
CA SER A 239 7.80 6.62 17.38
C SER A 239 8.92 6.82 16.36
N LYS A 240 8.90 7.95 15.65
CA LYS A 240 9.97 8.26 14.69
C LYS A 240 11.29 8.42 15.45
N ALA A 241 12.30 7.63 15.06
CA ALA A 241 13.65 7.86 15.54
C ALA A 241 14.08 9.30 15.21
N TYR A 242 14.40 10.10 16.24
CA TYR A 242 14.97 11.42 16.03
C TYR A 242 16.29 11.30 15.26
N ALA A 243 16.58 12.31 14.44
CA ALA A 243 17.62 12.37 13.39
C ALA A 243 19.10 12.20 13.84
N LEU A 244 19.38 11.59 14.99
CA LEU A 244 20.71 11.41 15.57
C LEU A 244 21.04 9.96 15.95
N GLY A 245 20.35 8.97 15.38
CA GLY A 245 20.80 7.57 15.43
C GLY A 245 20.54 6.83 16.75
N ALA A 246 19.68 7.35 17.62
CA ALA A 246 19.13 6.57 18.72
C ALA A 246 17.92 5.77 18.19
N CYS A 247 17.94 4.45 18.38
CA CYS A 247 16.78 3.60 18.13
C CYS A 247 15.66 4.05 19.07
N GLY A 248 14.68 4.79 18.54
CA GLY A 248 13.49 5.18 19.27
C GLY A 248 12.64 3.95 19.51
N ALA A 249 12.82 3.28 20.65
CA ALA A 249 11.97 2.19 21.11
C ALA A 249 10.74 2.74 21.85
N GLY A 250 10.08 3.73 21.26
CA GLY A 250 8.88 4.36 21.79
C GLY A 250 7.70 4.10 20.89
N GLU A 251 6.51 4.19 21.44
CA GLU A 251 5.24 4.06 20.74
C GLU A 251 4.48 5.38 20.86
N GLU A 252 3.84 5.80 19.77
CA GLU A 252 2.97 6.96 19.72
C GLU A 252 1.55 6.47 19.43
N GLU A 253 0.64 6.75 20.37
CA GLU A 253 -0.78 6.43 20.27
C GLU A 253 -1.63 7.69 20.47
N GLY A 254 -2.83 7.72 19.90
CA GLY A 254 -3.73 8.85 20.05
C GLY A 254 -5.01 8.73 19.23
N PHE A 255 -5.73 9.85 19.12
CA PHE A 255 -6.98 9.93 18.36
C PHE A 255 -6.91 11.03 17.31
N LEU A 256 -7.52 10.77 16.15
CA LEU A 256 -7.70 11.70 15.05
C LEU A 256 -9.17 11.92 14.78
N ARG A 257 -9.57 13.18 14.64
CA ARG A 257 -10.93 13.54 14.22
C ARG A 257 -10.92 13.97 12.76
N LEU A 258 -11.55 13.19 11.90
CA LEU A 258 -11.80 13.54 10.52
C LEU A 258 -13.19 14.18 10.41
N ALA A 259 -13.29 15.32 9.72
CA ALA A 259 -14.58 15.86 9.28
C ALA A 259 -14.66 15.73 7.76
N ILE A 260 -15.76 15.16 7.28
CA ILE A 260 -15.96 14.79 5.88
C ILE A 260 -17.26 15.46 5.44
N ASP A 261 -17.18 16.38 4.49
CA ASP A 261 -18.35 17.02 3.89
C ASP A 261 -19.12 15.99 3.05
N GLY A 262 -20.31 15.67 3.55
CA GLY A 262 -21.23 14.65 3.07
C GLY A 262 -21.96 15.03 1.78
N LYS A 263 -21.63 16.15 1.14
CA LYS A 263 -22.14 16.43 -0.21
C LYS A 263 -21.40 15.68 -1.31
N ASN A 264 -20.13 15.33 -1.13
CA ASN A 264 -19.33 14.63 -2.15
C ASN A 264 -18.16 13.77 -1.59
N GLY A 265 -18.04 13.58 -0.26
CA GLY A 265 -16.90 12.88 0.34
C GLY A 265 -15.61 13.71 0.40
N HIS A 266 -15.71 15.04 0.38
CA HIS A 266 -14.56 15.92 0.53
C HIS A 266 -14.12 16.02 1.99
N LEU A 267 -12.82 15.88 2.25
CA LEU A 267 -12.25 15.97 3.60
C LEU A 267 -12.00 17.42 3.99
N ASP A 268 -12.45 17.79 5.19
CA ASP A 268 -12.12 19.04 5.85
C ASP A 268 -11.43 18.69 7.17
N ILE A 269 -10.12 18.90 7.25
CA ILE A 269 -9.29 18.42 8.37
C ILE A 269 -9.01 19.59 9.30
N SER A 270 -9.40 19.43 10.57
CA SER A 270 -9.10 20.39 11.64
C SER A 270 -8.22 19.70 12.68
N GLU A 271 -7.01 20.21 12.88
CA GLU A 271 -6.16 19.79 14.00
C GLU A 271 -6.75 20.34 15.31
N GLY A 272 -6.87 19.48 16.32
CA GLY A 272 -7.35 19.81 17.66
C GLY A 272 -6.26 19.63 18.70
#